data_AF-A0ABD0PV26-F1
#
_entry.id   AF-A0ABD0PV26-F1
#
_cell.length_a   1.000
_cell.length_b   1.000
_cell.length_c   1.000
_cell.angle_alpha   90.00
_cell.angle_beta   90.00
_cell.angle_gamma   90.00
#
_symmetry.space_group_name_H-M   'P 1'
#
loop_
_entity.id
_entity.type
_entity.pdbx_description
1 polymer ?
#
loop_
_entity_poly.entity_id
_entity_poly.type
_entity_poly.pdbx_seq_one_letter_code
_entity_poly.pdbx_strand_id
1 'polypeptide(L)' 'ENGAVIPLRVHTVVISVQHDDHISLEEQQRILKEKVIKAVVPARYLDDKTVYHLQPSGRFVIGGPQ' A
#
# COMPACT_ATOMS: atom_id res chain seq x y z
N GLU A 1 -30.36 -9.03 2.65
CA GLU A 1 -29.25 -9.08 3.62
C GLU A 1 -29.64 -8.24 4.82
N ASN A 2 -29.65 -8.80 6.02
CA ASN A 2 -30.30 -8.25 7.23
C ASN A 2 -29.58 -7.01 7.81
N GLY A 3 -29.36 -5.95 7.03
CA GLY A 3 -28.63 -4.75 7.45
C GLY A 3 -27.11 -4.93 7.58
N ALA A 4 -26.56 -6.02 7.04
CA ALA A 4 -25.13 -6.27 7.07
C ALA A 4 -24.38 -5.35 6.09
N VAL A 5 -23.24 -4.81 6.53
CA VAL A 5 -22.34 -4.04 5.68
C VAL A 5 -21.46 -4.98 4.86
N ILE A 6 -21.67 -4.96 3.53
CA ILE A 6 -20.88 -5.77 2.59
C ILE A 6 -19.80 -4.90 1.94
N PRO A 7 -18.51 -5.25 2.08
CA PRO A 7 -17.43 -4.52 1.41
C PRO A 7 -17.54 -4.65 -0.11
N LEU A 8 -17.49 -3.52 -0.80
CA LEU A 8 -17.58 -3.49 -2.27
C LEU A 8 -16.20 -3.49 -2.92
N ARG A 9 -15.34 -2.56 -2.50
CA ARG A 9 -13.98 -2.39 -3.03
C ARG A 9 -13.10 -1.63 -2.06
N VAL A 10 -11.79 -1.75 -2.23
CA VAL A 10 -10.81 -0.87 -1.62
C VAL A 10 -10.67 0.38 -2.49
N HIS A 11 -11.05 1.52 -1.94
CA HIS A 11 -10.94 2.79 -2.64
C HIS A 11 -9.50 3.29 -2.71
N THR A 12 -8.82 3.34 -1.56
CA THR A 12 -7.46 3.89 -1.44
C THR A 12 -6.62 3.03 -0.51
N VAL A 13 -5.35 2.82 -0.87
CA VAL A 13 -4.32 2.22 -0.03
C VAL A 13 -3.19 3.22 0.17
N VAL A 14 -2.75 3.40 1.41
CA VAL A 14 -1.61 4.23 1.78
C VAL A 14 -0.59 3.38 2.52
N ILE A 15 0.67 3.42 2.10
CA ILE A 15 1.78 2.78 2.82
C ILE A 15 2.95 3.77 2.84
N SER A 16 3.43 4.09 4.03
CA SER A 16 4.72 4.76 4.26
C SER A 16 5.55 3.85 5.14
N VAL A 17 6.72 3.43 4.66
CA VAL A 17 7.59 2.48 5.35
C VAL A 17 9.00 3.04 5.43
N GLN A 18 9.67 2.75 6.54
CA GLN A 18 11.10 3.05 6.66
C GLN A 18 11.89 2.13 5.73
N HIS A 19 12.90 2.67 5.06
CA HIS A 19 13.71 1.91 4.11
C HIS A 19 15.19 2.31 4.19
N ASP A 20 16.04 1.44 3.67
CA ASP A 20 17.46 1.75 3.46
C ASP A 20 17.62 2.78 2.32
N ASP A 21 18.70 3.58 2.31
CA ASP A 21 18.89 4.61 1.30
C ASP A 21 19.25 4.08 -0.10
N HIS A 22 19.59 2.79 -0.19
CA HIS A 22 20.02 2.14 -1.43
C HIS A 22 18.88 1.74 -2.37
N ILE A 23 17.61 1.80 -1.94
CA ILE A 23 16.46 1.36 -2.74
C ILE A 23 15.72 2.54 -3.38
N SER A 24 15.51 2.47 -4.70
CA SER A 24 14.77 3.50 -5.45
C SER A 24 13.28 3.51 -5.10
N LEU A 25 12.65 4.68 -5.22
CA LEU A 25 11.21 4.84 -4.97
C LEU A 25 10.38 3.92 -5.85
N GLU A 26 10.70 3.81 -7.14
CA GLU A 26 9.98 2.94 -8.08
C GLU A 26 10.04 1.47 -7.66
N GLU A 27 11.22 1.01 -7.21
CA GLU A 27 11.40 -0.36 -6.75
C GLU A 27 10.62 -0.63 -5.46
N GLN A 28 10.62 0.32 -4.53
CA GLN A 28 9.79 0.25 -3.32
C GLN A 28 8.31 0.14 -3.66
N GLN A 29 7.81 1.02 -4.53
CA GLN A 29 6.39 1.01 -4.93
C GLN A 29 6.00 -0.31 -5.59
N ARG A 30 6.86 -0.86 -6.45
CA ARG A 30 6.67 -2.16 -7.08
C ARG A 30 6.61 -3.29 -6.06
N ILE A 31 7.58 -3.36 -5.14
CA ILE A 31 7.63 -4.39 -4.10
C ILE A 31 6.40 -4.30 -3.19
N LEU A 32 6.04 -3.10 -2.71
CA LEU A 32 4.88 -2.89 -1.85
C LEU A 32 3.59 -3.33 -2.55
N LYS A 33 3.42 -3.02 -3.84
CA LYS A 33 2.23 -3.45 -4.58
C LYS A 33 2.19 -4.96 -4.79
N GLU A 34 3.27 -5.57 -5.25
CA GLU A 34 3.28 -6.99 -5.65
C GLU A 34 3.41 -7.95 -4.47
N LYS A 35 4.24 -7.64 -3.47
CA LYS A 35 4.59 -8.55 -2.38
C LYS A 35 3.80 -8.29 -1.10
N VAL A 36 3.23 -7.10 -0.93
CA VAL A 36 2.44 -6.76 0.27
C VAL A 36 0.97 -6.63 -0.07
N ILE A 37 0.59 -5.68 -0.93
CA ILE A 37 -0.82 -5.40 -1.19
C ILE A 37 -1.52 -6.60 -1.85
N LYS A 38 -0.99 -7.13 -2.95
CA LYS A 38 -1.59 -8.28 -3.65
C LYS A 38 -1.57 -9.57 -2.83
N ALA A 39 -0.66 -9.69 -1.87
CA ALA A 39 -0.57 -10.85 -0.98
C ALA A 39 -1.62 -10.82 0.14
N VAL A 40 -2.05 -9.62 0.57
CA VAL A 40 -2.92 -9.44 1.75
C VAL A 40 -4.34 -9.05 1.36
N VAL A 41 -4.52 -8.16 0.39
CA VAL A 41 -5.84 -7.67 0.00
C VAL A 41 -6.45 -8.63 -1.01
N PRO A 42 -7.64 -9.21 -0.73
CA PRO A 42 -8.32 -10.07 -1.69
C PRO A 42 -8.51 -9.37 -3.03
N ALA A 43 -8.11 -10.04 -4.12
CA ALA A 43 -8.12 -9.47 -5.47
C ALA A 43 -9.51 -8.93 -5.89
N ARG A 44 -10.59 -9.53 -5.38
CA ARG A 44 -11.97 -9.08 -5.62
C ARG A 44 -12.28 -7.65 -5.17
N TYR A 45 -11.46 -7.08 -4.27
CA TYR A 45 -11.62 -5.71 -3.79
C TYR A 45 -10.65 -4.73 -4.43
N LEU A 46 -9.73 -5.19 -5.29
CA LEU A 46 -8.79 -4.36 -6.00
C LEU A 46 -9.25 -4.20 -7.46
N ASP A 47 -9.26 -2.97 -7.94
CA ASP A 47 -9.61 -2.66 -9.32
C ASP A 47 -8.70 -1.57 -9.90
N ASP A 48 -8.91 -1.25 -11.16
CA ASP A 48 -8.19 -0.21 -11.90
C ASP A 48 -8.37 1.19 -11.31
N LYS A 49 -9.41 1.40 -10.51
CA LYS A 49 -9.71 2.66 -9.82
C LYS A 49 -9.17 2.68 -8.38
N THR A 50 -8.51 1.64 -7.90
CA THR A 50 -7.93 1.66 -6.56
C THR A 50 -6.75 2.64 -6.55
N VAL A 51 -6.83 3.64 -5.67
CA VAL A 51 -5.79 4.67 -5.53
C VAL A 51 -4.67 4.15 -4.63
N TYR A 52 -3.43 4.30 -5.07
CA TYR A 52 -2.25 3.85 -4.32
C TYR A 52 -1.34 5.03 -3.97
N HIS A 53 -1.18 5.30 -2.69
CA HIS A 53 -0.17 6.22 -2.15
C HIS A 53 0.95 5.40 -1.51
N LEU A 54 1.94 5.03 -2.30
CA LEU A 54 3.06 4.19 -1.87
C LEU A 54 4.30 5.06 -1.70
N GLN A 55 4.74 5.18 -0.46
CA GLN A 55 5.83 6.05 -0.03
C GLN A 55 5.66 7.52 -0.49
N PRO A 56 4.53 8.19 -0.17
CA PRO A 56 4.27 9.56 -0.63
C PRO A 56 5.27 10.60 -0.08
N SER A 57 5.97 10.29 1.02
CA SER A 57 7.04 11.13 1.58
C SER A 57 8.35 11.05 0.78
N GLY A 58 8.48 10.11 -0.16
CA GLY A 58 9.67 9.89 -0.96
C GLY A 58 10.80 9.21 -0.17
N ARG A 59 11.40 9.91 0.80
CA ARG A 59 12.55 9.42 1.57
C ARG A 59 12.19 9.28 3.05
N PHE A 60 12.18 8.05 3.56
CA PHE A 60 11.94 7.75 4.98
C PHE A 60 13.03 6.78 5.47
N VAL A 61 14.25 7.32 5.62
CA VAL A 61 15.42 6.49 5.97
C VAL A 61 15.64 6.41 7.49
N ILE A 62 15.38 7.50 8.20
CA ILE A 62 15.51 7.56 9.66
C ILE A 62 14.12 7.42 10.28
N GLY A 63 13.97 6.50 11.23
CA GLY A 63 12.71 6.19 11.91
C GLY A 63 12.95 5.53 13.27
N GLY A 64 11.88 5.35 14.04
CA GLY A 64 11.93 4.92 15.44
C GLY A 64 12.11 6.09 16.44
N PRO A 65 11.89 5.87 17.74
CA PRO A 65 12.26 6.84 18.77
C PRO A 65 13.80 7.00 18.81
N GLN A 66 14.27 8.25 18.86
CA GLN A 66 15.66 8.60 19.17
C GLN A 66 15.89 8.58 20.67
#